data_AF-A0A6N7BER5-F1
#
_entry.id   AF-A0A6N7BER5-F1
#
_cell.length_a   1.000
_cell.length_b   1.000
_cell.length_c   1.000
_cell.angle_alpha   90.00
_cell.angle_beta   90.00
_cell.angle_gamma   90.00
#
_symmetry.space_group_name_H-M   'P 1'
#
loop_
_entity.id
_entity.type
_entity.pdbx_description
1 polymer ?
#
loop_
_entity_poly.entity_id
_entity_poly.type
_entity_poly.pdbx_seq_one_letter_code
_entity_poly.pdbx_strand_id
1 'polypeptide(L)'
;MKIKKIQIRIVHTILLLVSFFSYTQAQELDPYKFFPANIGDRWEYTRAGGVDIFEIVKDSIDIQDASRFIYYEWPPSFFGANYRITKHYDVFYVPQFDNWYIYKLNAKVDESWIVRAEEYKAAKVLDISQSYVFGKLTTVKTIGFYLLTRGDTVITQNSILQYWQKLAYGFGLISQEDGATQPFLLRGCRINGVTYGTVDVEEESKMVPSEFVLYQNYPNPFNPSTVIGYQLPVIGRVTLRVFDILGREIVTLVNEEKQAGKF
;
A
#
# COMPACT_ATOMS: atom_id res chain seq x y z
N MET A 1 21.42 70.96 54.27
CA MET A 1 21.27 69.49 54.28
C MET A 1 20.61 69.06 52.96
N LYS A 2 21.38 68.57 51.98
CA LYS A 2 20.90 68.25 50.61
C LYS A 2 20.44 66.79 50.57
N ILE A 3 19.14 66.56 50.39
CA ILE A 3 18.57 65.21 50.24
C ILE A 3 18.71 64.79 48.77
N LYS A 4 19.58 63.80 48.51
CA LYS A 4 19.72 63.14 47.20
C LYS A 4 18.45 62.34 46.90
N LYS A 5 17.72 62.70 45.84
CA LYS A 5 16.65 61.84 45.28
C LYS A 5 17.30 60.59 44.66
N ILE A 6 16.95 59.43 45.19
CA ILE A 6 17.33 58.11 44.68
C ILE A 6 16.43 57.81 43.47
N GLN A 7 17.01 57.68 42.28
CA GLN A 7 16.31 57.13 41.12
C GLN A 7 16.38 55.60 41.18
N ILE A 8 15.22 54.96 41.35
CA ILE A 8 15.07 53.50 41.24
C ILE A 8 14.74 53.20 39.77
N ARG A 9 15.64 52.48 39.09
CA ARG A 9 15.48 52.07 37.68
C ARG A 9 14.92 50.66 37.68
N ILE A 10 13.61 50.51 37.42
CA ILE A 10 12.98 49.20 37.27
C ILE A 10 13.28 48.70 35.85
N VAL A 11 14.26 47.79 35.73
CA VAL A 11 14.53 47.09 34.47
C VAL A 11 13.45 46.05 34.28
N HIS A 12 12.53 46.28 33.34
CA HIS A 12 11.55 45.27 32.94
C HIS A 12 12.28 44.24 32.06
N THR A 13 12.64 43.10 32.67
CA THR A 13 13.08 41.92 31.93
C THR A 13 11.85 41.34 31.22
N ILE A 14 11.66 41.69 29.96
CA ILE A 14 10.66 41.06 29.09
C ILE A 14 11.19 39.66 28.77
N LEU A 15 10.68 38.65 29.49
CA LEU A 15 10.92 37.25 29.18
C LEU A 15 10.08 36.90 27.95
N LEU A 16 10.70 36.96 26.78
CA LEU A 16 10.06 36.62 25.51
C LEU A 16 10.01 35.09 25.40
N LEU A 17 8.95 34.49 25.94
CA LEU A 17 8.60 33.09 25.75
C LEU A 17 8.25 32.90 24.26
N VAL A 18 9.25 32.57 23.45
CA VAL A 18 9.05 32.09 22.08
C VAL A 18 8.50 30.68 22.20
N SER A 19 7.19 30.56 22.31
CA SER A 19 6.49 29.30 22.06
C SER A 19 6.72 28.94 20.60
N PHE A 20 7.63 27.99 20.35
CA PHE A 20 7.70 27.28 19.09
C PHE A 20 6.40 26.50 18.93
N PHE A 21 5.37 27.15 18.36
CA PHE A 21 4.34 26.42 17.66
C PHE A 21 5.01 25.84 16.42
N SER A 22 5.52 24.61 16.55
CA SER A 22 5.78 23.76 15.39
C SER A 22 4.43 23.56 14.71
N TYR A 23 4.09 24.44 13.77
CA TYR A 23 3.09 24.13 12.77
C TYR A 23 3.70 23.01 11.92
N THR A 24 3.54 21.77 12.37
CA THR A 24 3.50 20.65 11.44
C THR A 24 2.26 20.90 10.60
N GLN A 25 2.44 21.58 9.46
CA GLN A 25 1.57 21.35 8.31
C GLN A 25 1.44 19.83 8.20
N ALA A 26 0.25 19.31 8.51
CA ALA A 26 -0.03 17.91 8.30
C ALA A 26 0.21 17.68 6.81
N GLN A 27 1.35 17.08 6.47
CA GLN A 27 1.64 16.75 5.09
C GLN A 27 0.42 16.02 4.56
N GLU A 28 -0.20 16.57 3.53
CA GLU A 28 -1.36 15.95 2.91
C GLU A 28 -0.91 14.53 2.54
N LEU A 29 -1.52 13.54 3.20
CA LEU A 29 -1.12 12.16 3.05
C LEU A 29 -1.27 11.80 1.58
N ASP A 30 -0.29 11.14 0.98
CA ASP A 30 -0.45 10.62 -0.37
C ASP A 30 -1.19 9.28 -0.26
N PRO A 31 -2.41 9.14 -0.81
CA PRO A 31 -3.18 7.89 -0.70
C PRO A 31 -2.41 6.71 -1.28
N TYR A 32 -1.57 6.92 -2.30
CA TYR A 32 -0.76 5.88 -2.92
C TYR A 32 0.50 5.53 -2.13
N LYS A 33 0.87 6.31 -1.11
CA LYS A 33 1.99 5.96 -0.21
C LYS A 33 1.57 5.10 0.96
N PHE A 34 0.29 5.04 1.31
CA PHE A 34 -0.19 4.06 2.30
C PHE A 34 0.01 2.63 1.81
N PHE A 35 -0.16 2.41 0.51
CA PHE A 35 0.08 1.15 -0.16
C PHE A 35 1.06 1.38 -1.31
N PRO A 36 2.38 1.27 -1.06
CA PRO A 36 3.33 1.13 -2.14
C PRO A 36 2.83 0.05 -3.10
N ALA A 37 2.85 0.33 -4.39
CA ALA A 37 2.09 -0.45 -5.36
C ALA A 37 2.88 -0.70 -6.64
N ASN A 38 4.21 -0.69 -6.57
CA ASN A 38 5.02 -0.91 -7.75
C ASN A 38 5.09 -2.40 -8.05
N ILE A 39 5.18 -2.72 -9.33
CA ILE A 39 5.39 -4.10 -9.77
C ILE A 39 6.69 -4.62 -9.14
N GLY A 40 6.63 -5.82 -8.58
CA GLY A 40 7.72 -6.47 -7.84
C GLY A 40 7.83 -6.09 -6.37
N ASP A 41 7.02 -5.14 -5.87
CA ASP A 41 6.87 -4.94 -4.43
C ASP A 41 6.22 -6.19 -3.80
N ARG A 42 6.72 -6.62 -2.65
CA ARG A 42 6.37 -7.90 -2.00
C ARG A 42 6.16 -7.72 -0.50
N TRP A 43 5.16 -8.41 0.06
CA TRP A 43 4.88 -8.49 1.49
C TRP A 43 4.81 -9.94 1.93
N GLU A 44 5.35 -10.22 3.12
CA GLU A 44 5.35 -11.55 3.72
C GLU A 44 4.69 -11.52 5.09
N TYR A 45 3.68 -12.35 5.27
CA TYR A 45 2.88 -12.38 6.49
C TYR A 45 2.96 -13.74 7.18
N THR A 46 3.00 -13.74 8.52
CA THR A 46 2.80 -14.97 9.29
C THR A 46 1.37 -15.46 9.14
N ARG A 47 1.20 -16.77 8.99
CA ARG A 47 -0.09 -17.45 9.18
C ARG A 47 0.08 -18.69 10.05
N ALA A 48 -1.03 -19.25 10.54
CA ALA A 48 -1.00 -20.54 11.22
C ALA A 48 -0.36 -21.62 10.31
N GLY A 49 0.87 -22.03 10.63
CA GLY A 49 1.60 -23.07 9.92
C GLY A 49 2.39 -22.63 8.68
N GLY A 50 2.63 -21.33 8.45
CA GLY A 50 3.49 -20.90 7.33
C GLY A 50 3.58 -19.39 7.11
N VAL A 51 3.93 -19.02 5.87
CA VAL A 51 4.06 -17.65 5.40
C VAL A 51 3.17 -17.47 4.17
N ASP A 52 2.37 -16.40 4.14
CA ASP A 52 1.70 -15.96 2.92
C ASP A 52 2.52 -14.85 2.26
N ILE A 53 2.72 -14.97 0.94
CA ILE A 53 3.49 -14.03 0.14
C ILE A 53 2.55 -13.31 -0.82
N PHE A 54 2.61 -11.99 -0.81
CA PHE A 54 1.83 -11.12 -1.70
C PHE A 54 2.82 -10.30 -2.53
N GLU A 55 2.97 -10.64 -3.80
CA GLU A 55 3.80 -9.91 -4.76
C GLU A 55 2.93 -9.21 -5.79
N ILE A 56 3.18 -7.93 -6.04
CA ILE A 56 2.46 -7.16 -7.06
C ILE A 56 3.03 -7.52 -8.43
N VAL A 57 2.20 -8.13 -9.25
CA VAL A 57 2.58 -8.57 -10.61
C VAL A 57 2.11 -7.61 -11.69
N LYS A 58 1.12 -6.78 -11.37
CA LYS A 58 0.55 -5.80 -12.29
C LYS A 58 -0.08 -4.66 -11.50
N ASP A 59 -0.04 -3.48 -12.08
CA ASP A 59 -0.86 -2.34 -11.70
C ASP A 59 -1.51 -1.72 -12.94
N SER A 60 -2.55 -0.91 -12.74
CA SER A 60 -3.12 -0.07 -13.80
C SER A 60 -3.75 1.18 -13.21
N ILE A 61 -3.80 2.27 -13.98
CA ILE A 61 -4.46 3.52 -13.56
C ILE A 61 -5.68 3.74 -14.45
N ASP A 62 -6.82 4.02 -13.82
CA ASP A 62 -8.03 4.46 -14.51
C ASP A 62 -7.83 5.86 -15.11
N ILE A 63 -8.08 6.01 -16.40
CA ILE A 63 -7.91 7.29 -17.10
C ILE A 63 -8.99 8.32 -16.73
N GLN A 64 -10.14 7.89 -16.22
CA GLN A 64 -11.28 8.76 -15.93
C GLN A 64 -11.16 9.39 -14.54
N ASP A 65 -10.75 8.61 -13.54
CA ASP A 65 -10.74 9.06 -12.15
C ASP A 65 -9.38 8.91 -11.43
N ALA A 66 -8.35 8.45 -12.13
CA ALA A 66 -7.01 8.18 -11.61
C ALA A 66 -6.95 7.10 -10.51
N SER A 67 -7.97 6.24 -10.38
CA SER A 67 -7.92 5.10 -9.47
C SER A 67 -6.80 4.15 -9.87
N ARG A 68 -5.97 3.75 -8.92
CA ARG A 68 -4.95 2.73 -9.11
C ARG A 68 -5.53 1.37 -8.78
N PHE A 69 -5.37 0.41 -9.68
CA PHE A 69 -5.72 -0.98 -9.49
C PHE A 69 -4.44 -1.80 -9.28
N ILE A 70 -4.47 -2.69 -8.29
CA ILE A 70 -3.32 -3.51 -7.86
C ILE A 70 -3.69 -4.98 -8.02
N TYR A 71 -2.76 -5.76 -8.58
CA TYR A 71 -2.93 -7.18 -8.85
C TYR A 71 -1.80 -7.96 -8.18
N TYR A 72 -2.17 -8.89 -7.30
CA TYR A 72 -1.24 -9.78 -6.61
C TYR A 72 -1.12 -11.12 -7.35
N GLU A 73 0.06 -11.73 -7.30
CA GLU A 73 0.28 -13.09 -7.82
C GLU A 73 -0.56 -14.12 -7.08
N TRP A 74 -0.61 -14.02 -5.75
CA TRP A 74 -1.38 -14.90 -4.90
C TRP A 74 -2.09 -14.13 -3.77
N PRO A 75 -3.38 -14.44 -3.49
CA PRO A 75 -4.23 -15.32 -4.27
C PRO A 75 -4.53 -14.71 -5.66
N PRO A 76 -4.43 -15.52 -6.74
CA PRO A 76 -4.68 -15.01 -8.08
C PRO A 76 -6.13 -14.56 -8.17
N SER A 77 -6.31 -13.32 -8.59
CA SER A 77 -7.62 -12.84 -9.01
C SER A 77 -7.90 -13.41 -10.39
N PHE A 78 -8.88 -14.33 -10.49
CA PHE A 78 -9.23 -14.95 -11.76
C PHE A 78 -9.83 -13.98 -12.80
N PHE A 79 -10.29 -12.80 -12.39
CA PHE A 79 -11.10 -11.92 -13.26
C PHE A 79 -10.87 -10.41 -13.09
N GLY A 80 -9.87 -9.95 -12.33
CA GLY A 80 -9.69 -8.50 -12.11
C GLY A 80 -8.55 -8.07 -11.19
N ALA A 81 -8.57 -6.83 -10.73
CA ALA A 81 -7.63 -6.34 -9.71
C ALA A 81 -7.96 -6.92 -8.33
N ASN A 82 -6.98 -7.08 -7.45
CA ASN A 82 -7.24 -7.42 -6.05
C ASN A 82 -7.71 -6.18 -5.28
N TYR A 83 -7.12 -5.01 -5.56
CA TYR A 83 -7.46 -3.76 -4.88
C TYR A 83 -7.60 -2.60 -5.86
N ARG A 84 -8.45 -1.62 -5.52
CA ARG A 84 -8.55 -0.31 -6.16
C ARG A 84 -8.35 0.78 -5.12
N ILE A 85 -7.44 1.71 -5.37
CA ILE A 85 -7.15 2.87 -4.53
C ILE A 85 -7.52 4.13 -5.32
N THR A 86 -8.46 4.92 -4.81
CA THR A 86 -8.88 6.17 -5.46
C THR A 86 -7.98 7.33 -5.06
N LYS A 87 -7.97 8.40 -5.87
CA LYS A 87 -7.35 9.68 -5.49
C LYS A 87 -7.98 10.34 -4.26
N HIS A 88 -9.15 9.85 -3.82
CA HIS A 88 -9.91 10.36 -2.69
C HIS A 88 -9.74 9.51 -1.43
N TYR A 89 -8.64 8.75 -1.33
CA TYR A 89 -8.27 7.96 -0.14
C TYR A 89 -9.11 6.70 0.10
N ASP A 90 -9.93 6.32 -0.86
CA ASP A 90 -10.78 5.14 -0.75
C ASP A 90 -10.06 3.91 -1.27
N VAL A 91 -10.06 2.85 -0.48
CA VAL A 91 -9.50 1.55 -0.86
C VAL A 91 -10.61 0.53 -0.92
N PHE A 92 -10.73 -0.13 -2.06
CA PHE A 92 -11.66 -1.21 -2.29
C PHE A 92 -10.89 -2.52 -2.47
N TYR A 93 -11.35 -3.58 -1.80
CA TYR A 93 -11.08 -4.94 -2.26
C TYR A 93 -12.05 -5.23 -3.40
N VAL A 94 -11.56 -5.75 -4.52
CA VAL A 94 -12.32 -5.90 -5.77
C VAL A 94 -12.49 -7.39 -6.11
N PRO A 95 -13.27 -8.16 -5.33
CA PRO A 95 -13.65 -9.50 -5.75
C PRO A 95 -14.67 -9.41 -6.88
N GLN A 96 -14.77 -10.47 -7.67
CA GLN A 96 -15.45 -10.54 -8.98
C GLN A 96 -16.81 -9.84 -9.13
N PHE A 97 -17.62 -9.74 -8.06
CA PHE A 97 -19.01 -9.30 -8.14
C PHE A 97 -19.40 -8.19 -7.16
N ASP A 98 -18.56 -7.87 -6.17
CA ASP A 98 -18.96 -6.95 -5.10
C ASP A 98 -17.76 -6.30 -4.43
N ASN A 99 -17.54 -5.01 -4.69
CA ASN A 99 -16.41 -4.27 -4.16
C ASN A 99 -16.59 -3.96 -2.68
N TRP A 100 -15.63 -4.34 -1.85
CA TRP A 100 -15.68 -4.04 -0.42
C TRP A 100 -14.93 -2.75 -0.16
N TYR A 101 -15.58 -1.75 0.42
CA TYR A 101 -14.95 -0.49 0.78
C TYR A 101 -14.15 -0.64 2.08
N ILE A 102 -12.97 -1.26 1.97
CA ILE A 102 -12.22 -1.75 3.12
C ILE A 102 -11.54 -0.64 3.92
N TYR A 103 -11.03 0.42 3.28
CA TYR A 103 -10.34 1.49 3.98
C TYR A 103 -10.69 2.88 3.46
N LYS A 104 -10.81 3.81 4.40
CA LYS A 104 -10.82 5.26 4.17
C LYS A 104 -9.55 5.87 4.77
N LEU A 105 -8.53 6.12 3.95
CA LEU A 105 -7.18 6.41 4.45
C LEU A 105 -7.06 7.79 5.11
N ASN A 106 -7.89 8.75 4.68
CA ASN A 106 -7.98 10.08 5.30
C ASN A 106 -8.91 10.13 6.53
N ALA A 107 -9.54 9.01 6.91
CA ALA A 107 -10.43 8.97 8.07
C ALA A 107 -9.69 9.33 9.37
N LYS A 108 -10.31 10.20 10.17
CA LYS A 108 -9.83 10.55 11.51
C LYS A 108 -10.27 9.52 12.54
N VAL A 109 -9.69 9.57 13.74
CA VAL A 109 -10.14 8.76 14.88
C VAL A 109 -11.65 8.93 15.08
N ASP A 110 -12.33 7.82 15.38
CA ASP A 110 -13.78 7.68 15.52
C ASP A 110 -14.64 7.84 14.25
N GLU A 111 -14.06 8.21 13.11
CA GLU A 111 -14.79 8.12 11.83
C GLU A 111 -15.04 6.65 11.46
N SER A 112 -16.25 6.39 10.96
CA SER A 112 -16.69 5.07 10.51
C SER A 112 -17.28 5.09 9.11
N TRP A 113 -17.28 3.94 8.46
CA TRP A 113 -17.87 3.74 7.14
C TRP A 113 -18.44 2.33 7.02
N ILE A 114 -19.37 2.15 6.08
CA ILE A 114 -19.88 0.83 5.71
C ILE A 114 -18.88 0.18 4.76
N VAL A 115 -18.38 -0.99 5.15
CA VAL A 115 -17.48 -1.81 4.33
C VAL A 115 -18.31 -2.60 3.31
N ARG A 116 -19.42 -3.19 3.77
CA ARG A 116 -20.34 -3.97 2.94
C ARG A 116 -21.74 -3.97 3.54
N ALA A 117 -22.66 -3.25 2.91
CA ALA A 117 -24.01 -3.04 3.44
C ALA A 117 -24.82 -4.34 3.51
N GLU A 118 -24.74 -5.18 2.47
CA GLU A 118 -25.50 -6.43 2.38
C GLU A 118 -25.11 -7.46 3.45
N GLU A 119 -23.86 -7.39 3.94
CA GLU A 119 -23.34 -8.24 5.01
C GLU A 119 -23.30 -7.55 6.37
N TYR A 120 -23.88 -6.34 6.49
CA TYR A 120 -23.89 -5.57 7.73
C TYR A 120 -22.48 -5.35 8.29
N LYS A 121 -21.49 -5.09 7.43
CA LYS A 121 -20.09 -4.88 7.83
C LYS A 121 -19.73 -3.39 7.80
N ALA A 122 -19.11 -2.92 8.88
CA ALA A 122 -18.62 -1.55 9.00
C ALA A 122 -17.19 -1.53 9.57
N ALA A 123 -16.52 -0.41 9.42
CA ALA A 123 -15.20 -0.17 9.99
C ALA A 123 -15.15 1.19 10.70
N LYS A 124 -14.28 1.30 11.70
CA LYS A 124 -14.03 2.54 12.46
C LYS A 124 -12.55 2.71 12.76
N VAL A 125 -12.04 3.93 12.65
CA VAL A 125 -10.69 4.24 13.11
C VAL A 125 -10.68 4.28 14.64
N LEU A 126 -9.90 3.38 15.25
CA LEU A 126 -9.75 3.28 16.70
C LEU A 126 -8.61 4.15 17.24
N ASP A 127 -7.51 4.24 16.47
CA ASP A 127 -6.31 4.98 16.87
C ASP A 127 -5.50 5.44 15.65
N ILE A 128 -4.80 6.56 15.80
CA ILE A 128 -3.76 7.02 14.87
C ILE A 128 -2.56 7.47 15.72
N SER A 129 -1.45 6.75 15.60
CA SER A 129 -0.25 6.98 16.43
C SER A 129 1.05 6.90 15.62
N GLN A 130 2.15 7.40 16.17
CA GLN A 130 3.49 7.19 15.61
C GLN A 130 4.09 5.92 16.21
N SER A 131 4.67 5.07 15.37
CA SER A 131 5.35 3.84 15.80
C SER A 131 6.51 3.48 14.86
N TYR A 132 7.42 2.64 15.34
CA TYR A 132 8.50 2.10 14.53
C TYR A 132 8.06 0.81 13.83
N VAL A 133 8.16 0.79 12.51
CA VAL A 133 7.98 -0.41 11.68
C VAL A 133 9.30 -0.67 10.98
N PHE A 134 9.92 -1.83 11.26
CA PHE A 134 11.26 -2.19 10.77
C PHE A 134 12.32 -1.09 10.94
N GLY A 135 12.32 -0.42 12.10
CA GLY A 135 13.27 0.65 12.41
C GLY A 135 12.93 2.02 11.79
N LYS A 136 11.87 2.13 10.99
CA LYS A 136 11.40 3.40 10.43
C LYS A 136 10.23 3.96 11.24
N LEU A 137 10.38 5.17 11.77
CA LEU A 137 9.28 5.88 12.41
C LEU A 137 8.22 6.22 11.35
N THR A 138 6.98 5.81 11.59
CA THR A 138 5.86 6.02 10.66
C THR A 138 4.54 6.19 11.40
N THR A 139 3.53 6.67 10.67
CA THR A 139 2.15 6.76 11.16
C THR A 139 1.48 5.40 11.04
N VAL A 140 0.89 4.92 12.13
CA VAL A 140 0.09 3.70 12.18
C VAL A 140 -1.36 4.05 12.49
N LYS A 141 -2.28 3.52 11.68
CA LYS A 141 -3.73 3.64 11.85
C LYS A 141 -4.28 2.28 12.27
N THR A 142 -4.96 2.23 13.42
CA THR A 142 -5.69 1.04 13.89
C THR A 142 -7.16 1.16 13.50
N ILE A 143 -7.67 0.17 12.78
CA ILE A 143 -9.05 0.14 12.27
C ILE A 143 -9.75 -1.10 12.82
N GLY A 144 -10.88 -0.92 13.48
CA GLY A 144 -11.74 -2.00 13.94
C GLY A 144 -12.81 -2.31 12.90
N PHE A 145 -13.05 -3.60 12.65
CA PHE A 145 -14.08 -4.11 11.75
C PHE A 145 -15.22 -4.75 12.54
N TYR A 146 -16.44 -4.34 12.26
CA TYR A 146 -17.62 -4.66 13.05
C TYR A 146 -18.69 -5.36 12.21
N LEU A 147 -19.37 -6.31 12.83
CA LEU A 147 -20.66 -6.82 12.39
C LEU A 147 -21.76 -5.99 13.04
N LEU A 148 -22.60 -5.36 12.23
CA LEU A 148 -23.74 -4.55 12.68
C LEU A 148 -24.97 -5.42 12.93
N THR A 149 -25.93 -4.87 13.68
CA THR A 149 -27.25 -5.49 13.78
C THR A 149 -27.98 -5.34 12.44
N ARG A 150 -28.79 -6.33 12.07
CA ARG A 150 -29.54 -6.30 10.81
C ARG A 150 -30.39 -5.03 10.70
N GLY A 151 -30.12 -4.22 9.68
CA GLY A 151 -30.82 -2.95 9.40
C GLY A 151 -30.10 -1.70 9.90
N ASP A 152 -29.08 -1.85 10.74
CA ASP A 152 -28.23 -0.72 11.15
C ASP A 152 -27.34 -0.27 9.97
N THR A 153 -27.15 1.05 9.86
CA THR A 153 -26.27 1.68 8.87
C THR A 153 -25.08 2.39 9.51
N VAL A 154 -24.92 2.27 10.83
CA VAL A 154 -23.86 2.88 11.64
C VAL A 154 -23.46 1.92 12.74
N ILE A 155 -22.23 2.05 13.26
CA ILE A 155 -21.78 1.27 14.41
C ILE A 155 -22.50 1.75 15.66
N THR A 156 -23.12 0.81 16.36
CA THR A 156 -23.88 1.02 17.60
C THR A 156 -23.26 0.24 18.75
N GLN A 157 -23.79 0.42 19.96
CA GLN A 157 -23.40 -0.37 21.15
C GLN A 157 -23.66 -1.89 20.99
N ASN A 158 -24.57 -2.28 20.07
CA ASN A 158 -24.88 -3.67 19.79
C ASN A 158 -24.00 -4.27 18.68
N SER A 159 -23.15 -3.45 18.06
CA SER A 159 -22.24 -3.92 17.00
C SER A 159 -21.10 -4.74 17.59
N ILE A 160 -20.76 -5.84 16.95
CA ILE A 160 -19.76 -6.80 17.43
C ILE A 160 -18.43 -6.52 16.71
N LEU A 161 -17.39 -6.15 17.45
CA LEU A 161 -16.02 -6.09 16.91
C LEU A 161 -15.58 -7.51 16.52
N GLN A 162 -15.24 -7.71 15.24
CA GLN A 162 -14.79 -8.99 14.71
C GLN A 162 -13.26 -9.11 14.77
N TYR A 163 -12.57 -8.09 14.28
CA TYR A 163 -11.11 -8.02 14.26
C TYR A 163 -10.67 -6.56 14.11
N TRP A 164 -9.40 -6.29 14.34
CA TRP A 164 -8.76 -5.03 14.01
C TRP A 164 -7.57 -5.24 13.09
N GLN A 165 -7.29 -4.22 12.29
CA GLN A 165 -6.13 -4.17 11.41
C GLN A 165 -5.30 -2.93 11.74
N LYS A 166 -3.98 -3.05 11.58
CA LYS A 166 -3.05 -1.92 11.66
C LYS A 166 -2.48 -1.65 10.28
N LEU A 167 -2.66 -0.42 9.80
CA LEU A 167 -2.07 0.08 8.56
C LEU A 167 -0.93 1.03 8.90
N ALA A 168 0.27 0.78 8.38
CA ALA A 168 1.41 1.67 8.52
C ALA A 168 1.69 2.42 7.22
N TYR A 169 1.87 3.73 7.33
CA TYR A 169 2.19 4.58 6.18
C TYR A 169 3.53 4.15 5.56
N GLY A 170 3.55 3.94 4.25
CA GLY A 170 4.71 3.42 3.52
C GLY A 170 4.92 1.91 3.61
N PHE A 171 4.09 1.17 4.34
CA PHE A 171 4.21 -0.29 4.50
C PHE A 171 2.89 -1.05 4.23
N GLY A 172 1.73 -0.39 4.22
CA GLY A 172 0.44 -1.05 4.04
C GLY A 172 -0.04 -1.76 5.30
N LEU A 173 -0.70 -2.91 5.15
CA LEU A 173 -1.17 -3.73 6.26
C LEU A 173 0.01 -4.35 7.01
N ILE A 174 0.10 -4.12 8.32
CA ILE A 174 1.17 -4.67 9.18
C ILE A 174 0.66 -5.71 10.17
N SER A 175 -0.60 -5.65 10.58
CA SER A 175 -1.22 -6.73 11.34
C SER A 175 -2.74 -6.82 11.13
N GLN A 176 -3.28 -8.02 11.28
CA GLN A 176 -4.68 -8.30 11.55
C GLN A 176 -4.78 -9.24 12.75
N GLU A 177 -5.63 -8.88 13.71
CA GLU A 177 -5.79 -9.56 14.99
C GLU A 177 -7.29 -9.58 15.36
N ASP A 178 -7.78 -10.70 15.91
CA ASP A 178 -9.13 -10.86 16.44
C ASP A 178 -9.15 -11.20 17.95
N GLY A 179 -7.97 -11.34 18.56
CA GLY A 179 -7.80 -11.75 19.95
C GLY A 179 -8.04 -13.24 20.23
N ALA A 180 -8.39 -14.04 19.22
CA ALA A 180 -8.74 -15.46 19.36
C ALA A 180 -7.85 -16.39 18.53
N THR A 181 -7.34 -15.92 17.39
CA THR A 181 -6.53 -16.70 16.45
C THR A 181 -5.09 -16.18 16.37
N GLN A 182 -4.21 -16.97 15.76
CA GLN A 182 -2.84 -16.51 15.48
C GLN A 182 -2.89 -15.26 14.60
N PRO A 183 -2.21 -14.18 14.97
CA PRO A 183 -2.29 -12.93 14.24
C PRO A 183 -1.61 -13.05 12.88
N PHE A 184 -2.21 -12.39 11.90
CA PHE A 184 -1.60 -12.19 10.59
C PHE A 184 -0.66 -10.99 10.69
N LEU A 185 0.65 -11.22 10.76
CA LEU A 185 1.65 -10.18 11.04
C LEU A 185 2.64 -10.04 9.88
N LEU A 186 2.95 -8.81 9.50
CA LEU A 186 3.99 -8.54 8.52
C LEU A 186 5.36 -8.91 9.10
N ARG A 187 6.03 -9.91 8.51
CA ARG A 187 7.39 -10.33 8.86
C ARG A 187 8.46 -9.55 8.13
N GLY A 188 8.17 -9.20 6.88
CA GLY A 188 9.06 -8.45 6.02
C GLY A 188 8.37 -8.02 4.74
N CYS A 189 8.99 -7.07 4.03
CA CYS A 189 8.54 -6.60 2.73
C CYS A 189 9.70 -6.06 1.90
N ARG A 190 9.57 -6.13 0.58
CA ARG A 190 10.42 -5.42 -0.38
C ARG A 190 9.60 -4.33 -1.05
N ILE A 191 10.00 -3.08 -0.87
CA ILE A 191 9.27 -1.90 -1.34
C ILE A 191 10.24 -0.99 -2.09
N ASN A 192 9.97 -0.71 -3.36
CA ASN A 192 10.87 0.05 -4.25
C ASN A 192 12.31 -0.51 -4.26
N GLY A 193 12.45 -1.83 -4.23
CA GLY A 193 13.75 -2.51 -4.15
C GLY A 193 14.45 -2.47 -2.78
N VAL A 194 13.86 -1.84 -1.76
CA VAL A 194 14.38 -1.83 -0.39
C VAL A 194 13.71 -2.93 0.43
N THR A 195 14.52 -3.79 1.04
CA THR A 195 14.07 -4.89 1.91
C THR A 195 13.98 -4.45 3.36
N TYR A 196 12.86 -4.77 4.02
CA TYR A 196 12.59 -4.53 5.43
C TYR A 196 12.18 -5.81 6.13
N GLY A 197 12.64 -6.01 7.37
CA GLY A 197 12.28 -7.16 8.19
C GLY A 197 12.97 -8.47 7.77
N THR A 198 12.44 -9.59 8.26
CA THR A 198 12.81 -10.92 7.77
C THR A 198 11.89 -11.25 6.62
N VAL A 199 12.23 -10.71 5.46
CA VAL A 199 11.83 -11.36 4.21
C VAL A 199 12.63 -12.65 4.20
N ASP A 200 11.97 -13.81 4.16
CA ASP A 200 12.71 -15.01 3.83
C ASP A 200 13.35 -14.71 2.48
N VAL A 201 14.65 -14.45 2.53
CA VAL A 201 15.51 -14.75 1.40
C VAL A 201 15.44 -16.28 1.36
N GLU A 202 14.34 -16.82 0.83
CA GLU A 202 14.55 -17.69 -0.31
C GLU A 202 15.59 -16.90 -1.10
N GLU A 203 16.81 -17.44 -1.16
CA GLU A 203 17.72 -17.03 -2.21
C GLU A 203 16.85 -16.78 -3.43
N GLU A 204 17.24 -15.85 -4.29
CA GLU A 204 16.96 -16.15 -5.66
C GLU A 204 17.59 -17.56 -5.97
N SER A 205 17.00 -18.69 -5.56
CA SER A 205 16.06 -19.37 -6.42
C SER A 205 15.43 -18.32 -7.32
N LYS A 206 16.22 -17.85 -8.31
CA LYS A 206 16.05 -18.26 -9.68
C LYS A 206 15.20 -19.52 -9.68
N MET A 207 13.90 -19.36 -9.40
CA MET A 207 12.90 -20.15 -10.08
C MET A 207 13.18 -19.78 -11.51
N VAL A 208 14.09 -20.56 -12.09
CA VAL A 208 14.29 -20.69 -13.51
C VAL A 208 12.86 -20.74 -14.02
N PRO A 209 12.42 -19.70 -14.77
CA PRO A 209 11.05 -19.66 -15.24
C PRO A 209 10.70 -21.04 -15.81
N SER A 210 9.52 -21.58 -15.56
CA SER A 210 9.19 -22.91 -16.08
C SER A 210 8.81 -22.87 -17.56
N GLU A 211 8.51 -21.68 -18.09
CA GLU A 211 7.98 -21.46 -19.42
C GLU A 211 8.47 -20.14 -20.05
N PHE A 212 8.43 -20.08 -21.38
CA PHE A 212 8.63 -18.84 -22.13
C PHE A 212 7.35 -17.99 -22.05
N VAL A 213 7.45 -16.75 -21.58
CA VAL A 213 6.31 -15.82 -21.52
C VAL A 213 6.73 -14.48 -22.11
N LEU A 214 5.88 -13.93 -22.97
CA LEU A 214 5.91 -12.53 -23.38
C LEU A 214 4.77 -11.82 -22.64
N TYR A 215 5.11 -10.88 -21.77
CA TYR A 215 4.11 -10.10 -21.06
C TYR A 215 3.52 -9.04 -22.01
N GLN A 216 2.29 -8.63 -21.72
CA GLN A 216 1.66 -7.54 -22.45
C GLN A 216 2.52 -6.28 -22.35
N ASN A 217 2.64 -5.55 -23.46
CA ASN A 217 3.37 -4.30 -23.46
C ASN A 217 2.62 -3.30 -22.57
N TYR A 218 3.32 -2.70 -21.60
CA TYR A 218 2.72 -1.74 -20.69
C TYR A 218 3.59 -0.49 -20.53
N PRO A 219 3.01 0.71 -20.61
CA PRO A 219 1.59 0.99 -20.85
C PRO A 219 1.11 0.84 -22.32
N ASN A 220 -0.14 0.37 -22.52
CA ASN A 220 -0.83 0.28 -23.82
C ASN A 220 -2.34 0.63 -23.70
N PRO A 221 -3.00 1.37 -24.62
CA PRO A 221 -2.53 2.36 -25.62
C PRO A 221 -2.73 3.84 -25.20
N PHE A 222 -1.98 4.75 -25.84
CA PHE A 222 -1.86 6.23 -25.72
C PHE A 222 -0.60 6.81 -25.03
N ASN A 223 0.37 5.98 -24.62
CA ASN A 223 1.67 6.47 -24.15
C ASN A 223 2.76 6.34 -25.23
N PRO A 224 3.62 7.35 -25.43
CA PRO A 224 4.69 7.34 -26.44
C PRO A 224 5.86 6.37 -26.12
N SER A 225 5.85 5.75 -24.93
CA SER A 225 6.81 4.73 -24.52
C SER A 225 6.10 3.60 -23.76
N THR A 226 6.46 2.36 -24.06
CA THR A 226 5.96 1.15 -23.41
C THR A 226 7.13 0.23 -23.05
N VAL A 227 7.00 -0.50 -21.95
CA VAL A 227 7.88 -1.60 -21.55
C VAL A 227 7.29 -2.91 -22.08
N ILE A 228 8.15 -3.82 -22.53
CA ILE A 228 7.76 -5.17 -22.96
C ILE A 228 8.58 -6.14 -22.12
N GLY A 229 7.95 -6.70 -21.09
CA GLY A 229 8.60 -7.72 -20.26
C GLY A 229 8.56 -9.08 -20.94
N TYR A 230 9.56 -9.92 -20.69
CA TYR A 230 9.57 -11.32 -21.12
C TYR A 230 10.36 -12.20 -20.16
N GLN A 231 10.13 -13.51 -20.18
CA GLN A 231 10.87 -14.47 -19.36
C GLN A 231 11.38 -15.65 -20.17
N LEU A 232 12.51 -16.21 -19.73
CA LEU A 232 13.17 -17.36 -20.33
C LEU A 232 13.40 -18.48 -19.30
N PRO A 233 12.95 -19.72 -19.60
CA PRO A 233 13.19 -20.87 -18.74
C PRO A 233 14.60 -21.46 -18.88
N VAL A 234 15.30 -21.17 -19.97
CA VAL A 234 16.67 -21.64 -20.21
C VAL A 234 17.44 -20.56 -20.95
N ILE A 235 18.77 -20.63 -20.91
CA ILE A 235 19.60 -19.77 -21.75
C ILE A 235 19.21 -19.91 -23.22
N GLY A 236 19.10 -18.79 -23.93
CA GLY A 236 18.73 -18.81 -25.34
C GLY A 236 18.87 -17.45 -26.01
N ARG A 237 18.89 -17.46 -27.34
CA ARG A 237 18.87 -16.24 -28.14
C ARG A 237 17.45 -15.69 -28.21
N VAL A 238 17.25 -14.49 -27.67
CA VAL A 238 15.97 -13.79 -27.69
C VAL A 238 15.95 -12.83 -28.87
N THR A 239 14.87 -12.86 -29.66
CA THR A 239 14.61 -11.83 -30.66
C THR A 239 13.23 -11.24 -30.44
N LEU A 240 13.17 -9.96 -30.04
CA LEU A 240 11.92 -9.24 -29.83
C LEU A 240 11.75 -8.21 -30.96
N ARG A 241 10.70 -8.37 -31.77
CA ARG A 241 10.44 -7.54 -32.95
C ARG A 241 9.05 -6.92 -32.88
N VAL A 242 8.94 -5.69 -33.34
CA VAL A 242 7.69 -4.94 -33.46
C VAL A 242 7.30 -4.91 -34.93
N PHE A 243 6.06 -5.29 -35.22
CA PHE A 243 5.48 -5.27 -36.57
C PHE A 243 4.31 -4.28 -36.64
N ASP A 244 4.07 -3.73 -37.82
CA ASP A 244 2.83 -3.01 -38.09
C ASP A 244 1.66 -3.96 -38.42
N ILE A 245 0.47 -3.39 -38.59
CA ILE A 245 -0.76 -4.13 -38.92
C ILE A 245 -0.70 -4.86 -40.27
N LEU A 246 0.24 -4.53 -41.13
CA LEU A 246 0.47 -5.18 -42.43
C LEU A 246 1.57 -6.25 -42.34
N GLY A 247 2.10 -6.50 -41.14
CA GLY A 247 3.17 -7.47 -40.91
C GLY A 247 4.57 -6.99 -41.31
N ARG A 248 4.76 -5.68 -41.54
CA ARG A 248 6.09 -5.11 -41.81
C ARG A 248 6.83 -4.88 -40.50
N GLU A 249 8.08 -5.34 -40.42
CA GLU A 249 8.94 -5.12 -39.25
C GLU A 249 9.27 -3.62 -39.13
N ILE A 250 8.96 -3.03 -37.96
CA ILE A 250 9.23 -1.63 -37.64
C ILE A 250 10.57 -1.49 -36.91
N VAL A 251 10.80 -2.33 -35.90
CA VAL A 251 12.04 -2.31 -35.11
C VAL A 251 12.27 -3.65 -34.42
N THR A 252 13.54 -4.03 -34.29
CA THR A 252 13.98 -5.11 -33.40
C THR A 252 14.48 -4.49 -32.09
N LEU A 253 13.86 -4.84 -30.97
CA LEU A 253 14.16 -4.31 -29.63
C LEU A 253 15.24 -5.12 -28.90
N VAL A 254 15.26 -6.43 -29.14
CA VAL A 254 16.22 -7.37 -28.52
C VAL A 254 16.66 -8.35 -29.60
N ASN A 255 17.96 -8.64 -29.68
CA ASN A 255 18.53 -9.69 -30.52
C ASN A 255 19.87 -10.16 -29.94
N GLU A 256 19.82 -10.82 -28.79
CA GLU A 256 21.00 -11.27 -28.07
C GLU A 256 20.76 -12.57 -27.29
N GLU A 257 21.84 -13.21 -26.85
CA GLU A 257 21.75 -14.32 -25.92
C GLU A 257 21.45 -13.81 -24.50
N LYS A 258 20.39 -14.35 -23.90
CA LYS A 258 19.98 -14.06 -22.52
C LYS A 258 20.07 -15.33 -21.69
N GLN A 259 20.51 -15.19 -20.45
CA GLN A 259 20.41 -16.24 -19.45
C GLN A 259 18.94 -16.51 -19.10
N ALA A 260 18.65 -17.66 -18.48
CA ALA A 260 17.33 -17.90 -17.89
C ALA A 260 17.00 -16.81 -16.85
N GLY A 261 15.78 -16.28 -16.89
CA GLY A 261 15.38 -15.17 -16.04
C GLY A 261 14.24 -14.34 -16.62
N LYS A 262 13.85 -13.31 -15.88
CA LYS A 262 12.85 -12.30 -16.27
C LYS A 262 13.57 -11.01 -16.68
N PHE A 263 13.10 -10.36 -17.74
CA PHE A 263 13.70 -9.17 -18.36
C PHE A 263 12.63 -8.13 -18.70
#